data_AF-A0A3D3KRF3-F1
#
_entry.id   AF-A0A3D3KRF3-F1
#
_cell.length_a   1.000
_cell.length_b   1.000
_cell.length_c   1.000
_cell.angle_alpha   90.00
_cell.angle_beta   90.00
_cell.angle_gamma   90.00
#
_symmetry.space_group_name_H-M   'P 1'
#
loop_
_entity.id
_entity.type
_entity.pdbx_description
1 polymer ?
#
loop_
_entity_poly.entity_id
_entity_poly.type
_entity_poly.pdbx_seq_one_letter_code
_entity_poly.pdbx_strand_id
1 'polypeptide(L)' 'MGIALGVVWSFGVILTGLLAAYTGLGKAFVDIMGSCYIGYTPTLTGSLIGGTWAFVDGGITGALIAFIYNKFASG' A
#
# COMPACT_ATOMS: atom_id res chain seq x y z
N MET A 1 4.94 -3.07 -14.54
CA MET A 1 3.75 -2.83 -13.69
C MET A 1 4.09 -2.87 -12.19
N GLY A 2 4.97 -3.77 -11.73
CA GLY A 2 5.39 -3.86 -10.30
C GLY A 2 5.77 -2.54 -9.64
N ILE A 3 6.83 -1.86 -10.12
CA ILE A 3 7.29 -0.60 -9.49
C ILE A 3 6.18 0.47 -9.50
N ALA A 4 5.48 0.65 -10.61
CA ALA A 4 4.41 1.64 -10.71
C ALA A 4 3.29 1.38 -9.70
N LEU A 5 2.84 0.13 -9.57
CA LEU A 5 1.82 -0.25 -8.58
C LEU A 5 2.33 -0.14 -7.14
N GLY A 6 3.58 -0.54 -6.88
CA GLY A 6 4.21 -0.36 -5.57
C GLY A 6 4.26 1.11 -5.14
N VAL A 7 4.68 2.01 -6.02
CA VAL A 7 4.74 3.46 -5.73
C VAL A 7 3.36 4.03 -5.47
N VAL A 8 2.38 3.75 -6.34
CA VAL A 8 1.01 4.27 -6.19
C VAL A 8 0.37 3.77 -4.89
N TRP A 9 0.52 2.48 -4.58
CA TRP A 9 -0.04 1.90 -3.38
C TRP A 9 0.64 2.42 -2.11
N SER A 10 1.97 2.54 -2.12
CA SER A 10 2.74 3.16 -1.03
C SER A 10 2.28 4.58 -0.73
N PHE A 11 2.14 5.42 -1.75
CA PHE A 11 1.64 6.79 -1.59
C PHE A 11 0.22 6.84 -1.02
N GLY A 12 -0.68 5.98 -1.51
CA GLY A 12 -2.05 5.89 -1.00
C GLY A 12 -2.10 5.52 0.49
N VAL A 13 -1.29 4.55 0.91
CA VAL A 13 -1.23 4.09 2.32
C VAL A 13 -0.61 5.16 3.23
N ILE A 14 0.43 5.86 2.76
CA ILE A 14 1.00 7.00 3.51
C ILE A 14 -0.05 8.12 3.65
N LEU A 15 -0.70 8.51 2.56
CA LEU A 15 -1.70 9.60 2.56
C LEU A 15 -2.88 9.27 3.47
N THR A 16 -3.42 8.05 3.39
CA THR A 16 -4.52 7.62 4.26
C THR A 16 -4.10 7.55 5.74
N GLY A 17 -2.87 7.14 6.03
CA GLY A 17 -2.31 7.16 7.39
C GLY A 17 -2.19 8.57 7.96
N LEU A 18 -1.70 9.52 7.15
CA LEU A 18 -1.58 10.93 7.55
C LEU A 18 -2.94 11.61 7.68
N LEU A 19 -3.88 11.35 6.76
CA LEU A 19 -5.25 11.85 6.87
C LEU A 19 -5.92 11.32 8.14
N ALA A 20 -5.75 10.04 8.47
CA ALA A 20 -6.26 9.49 9.71
C ALA A 20 -5.61 10.13 10.94
N ALA A 21 -4.30 10.42 10.88
CA ALA A 21 -3.57 11.07 11.97
C ALA A 21 -4.05 12.50 12.27
N TYR A 22 -4.29 13.31 11.24
CA TYR A 22 -4.56 14.75 11.41
C TYR A 22 -6.04 15.12 11.34
N THR A 23 -6.87 14.30 10.68
CA THR A 23 -8.30 14.61 10.45
C THR A 23 -9.24 13.52 10.95
N GLY A 24 -8.71 12.34 11.30
CA GLY A 24 -9.51 11.15 11.59
C GLY A 24 -10.10 10.45 10.36
N LEU A 25 -10.01 11.06 9.17
CA LEU A 25 -10.51 10.47 7.92
C LEU A 25 -9.72 9.20 7.57
N GLY A 26 -10.43 8.09 7.35
CA GLY A 26 -9.81 6.81 6.98
C GLY A 26 -9.24 6.02 8.17
N LYS A 27 -9.51 6.42 9.42
CA LYS A 27 -9.02 5.67 10.60
C LYS A 27 -9.42 4.19 10.58
N ALA A 28 -10.66 3.86 10.21
CA ALA A 28 -11.11 2.47 10.10
C ALA A 28 -10.29 1.67 9.06
N PHE A 29 -9.89 2.30 7.96
CA PHE A 29 -8.99 1.69 6.98
C PHE A 29 -7.61 1.44 7.58
N VAL A 30 -7.04 2.41 8.30
CA VAL A 30 -5.74 2.25 8.98
C VAL A 30 -5.80 1.12 10.02
N ASP A 31 -6.87 1.05 10.81
CA ASP A 31 -7.03 0.02 11.85
C ASP A 31 -7.09 -1.40 11.24
N ILE A 32 -7.82 -1.57 10.13
CA ILE A 32 -7.89 -2.86 9.42
C ILE A 32 -6.56 -3.19 8.76
N MET A 33 -5.99 -2.25 8.00
CA MET A 33 -4.72 -2.48 7.29
C MET A 33 -3.55 -2.67 8.26
N GLY A 34 -3.59 -2.11 9.46
CA GLY A 34 -2.60 -2.33 10.52
C GLY A 34 -2.53 -3.78 10.99
N SER A 35 -3.56 -4.60 10.76
CA SER A 35 -3.50 -6.05 10.98
C SER A 35 -2.65 -6.79 9.95
N CYS A 36 -2.48 -6.21 8.75
CA CYS A 36 -1.67 -6.75 7.66
C CYS A 36 -0.28 -6.11 7.60
N TYR A 37 -0.20 -4.80 7.81
CA TYR A 37 1.03 -4.00 7.75
C TYR A 37 1.48 -3.65 9.16
N ILE A 38 2.33 -4.50 9.72
CA ILE A 38 2.80 -4.39 11.10
C ILE A 38 3.48 -3.02 11.30
N GLY A 39 2.96 -2.27 12.28
CA GLY A 39 3.43 -0.92 12.61
C GLY A 39 2.70 0.21 11.87
N TYR A 40 1.75 -0.10 10.97
CA TYR A 40 0.89 0.90 10.37
C TYR A 40 -0.12 1.41 11.40
N THR A 41 0.03 2.68 11.76
CA THR A 41 -0.77 3.39 12.76
C THR A 41 -1.01 4.82 12.26
N PRO A 42 -2.03 5.53 12.76
CA PRO A 42 -2.33 6.91 12.37
C PRO A 42 -1.35 7.90 13.00
N THR A 43 -0.07 7.76 12.67
CA THR A 43 1.05 8.64 13.05
C THR A 43 1.94 8.84 11.82
N LEU A 44 2.79 9.88 11.80
CA LEU A 44 3.74 10.09 10.70
C LEU A 44 4.65 8.87 10.50
N THR A 45 5.28 8.40 11.57
CA THR A 45 6.18 7.22 11.54
C THR A 45 5.42 5.96 11.14
N GLY A 46 4.24 5.72 11.73
CA GLY A 46 3.39 4.58 11.37
C GLY A 46 2.98 4.59 9.90
N SER A 47 2.66 5.76 9.35
CA SER A 47 2.30 5.92 7.94
C SER A 47 3.46 5.58 7.00
N LEU A 48 4.70 5.98 7.35
CA LEU A 48 5.90 5.63 6.57
C LEU A 48 6.21 4.12 6.64
N ILE A 49 6.02 3.49 7.81
CA ILE A 49 6.15 2.04 7.96
C ILE A 49 5.11 1.32 7.09
N GLY A 50 3.84 1.74 7.17
CA GLY A 50 2.77 1.21 6.32
C GLY A 50 3.05 1.39 4.83
N GLY A 51 3.55 2.57 4.43
CA GLY A 51 3.98 2.86 3.07
C GLY A 51 5.09 1.92 2.56
N THR A 52 6.02 1.52 3.44
CA THR A 52 7.08 0.58 3.09
C THR A 52 6.52 -0.82 2.84
N TRP A 53 5.64 -1.30 3.72
CA TRP A 53 4.92 -2.56 3.50
C TRP A 53 4.10 -2.54 2.21
N ALA A 54 3.35 -1.46 1.99
CA ALA A 54 2.54 -1.26 0.79
C ALA A 54 3.38 -1.21 -0.48
N PHE A 55 4.58 -0.61 -0.46
CA PHE A 55 5.47 -0.64 -1.61
C PHE A 55 5.86 -2.06 -2.01
N VAL A 56 6.24 -2.89 -1.02
CA VAL A 56 6.64 -4.28 -1.25
C VAL A 56 5.44 -5.11 -1.72
N ASP A 57 4.32 -5.04 -1.02
CA ASP A 57 3.09 -5.79 -1.34
C ASP A 57 2.52 -5.39 -2.71
N GLY A 58 2.37 -4.10 -2.96
CA GLY A 58 1.92 -3.56 -4.25
C GLY A 58 2.91 -3.86 -5.38
N GLY A 59 4.21 -3.87 -5.08
CA GLY A 59 5.28 -4.24 -6.02
C GLY A 59 5.20 -5.70 -6.45
N ILE A 60 5.04 -6.62 -5.48
CA ILE A 60 4.86 -8.05 -5.73
C ILE A 60 3.58 -8.29 -6.53
N THR A 61 2.46 -7.74 -6.07
CA THR A 61 1.17 -7.86 -6.75
C THR A 61 1.24 -7.34 -8.19
N GLY A 62 1.87 -6.18 -8.40
CA GLY A 62 2.05 -5.63 -9.74
C GLY A 62 3.00 -6.42 -10.64
N ALA A 63 3.99 -7.10 -10.08
CA ALA A 63 4.84 -8.02 -10.83
C ALA A 63 4.07 -9.28 -11.24
N LEU A 64 3.26 -9.84 -10.34
CA LEU A 64 2.38 -10.98 -10.62
C LEU A 64 1.34 -10.66 -11.68
N ILE A 65 0.72 -9.48 -11.62
CA ILE A 65 -0.23 -9.01 -12.64
C ILE A 65 0.47 -8.93 -14.01
N ALA A 66 1.66 -8.32 -14.09
CA ALA A 66 2.41 -8.27 -15.34
C ALA A 66 2.73 -9.66 -15.89
N PHE A 67 3.15 -10.57 -15.02
CA PHE A 67 3.46 -11.95 -15.41
C PHE A 67 2.23 -12.67 -15.97
N ILE A 68 1.10 -12.62 -15.28
CA ILE A 68 -0.14 -13.26 -15.71
C ILE A 68 -0.64 -12.62 -17.01
N TYR A 69 -0.69 -11.29 -17.07
CA TYR A 69 -1.14 -10.56 -18.26
C TYR A 69 -0.30 -10.94 -19.48
N ASN A 70 1.03 -10.87 -19.35
CA ASN A 70 1.93 -11.21 -20.46
C ASN A 70 1.82 -12.69 -20.85
N LYS A 71 1.57 -13.60 -19.89
CA LYS A 71 1.41 -15.03 -20.18
C LYS A 71 0.18 -15.33 -21.03
N PHE A 72 -0.93 -14.62 -20.82
CA PHE A 72 -2.21 -14.91 -21.50
C PHE A 72 -2.53 -13.97 -22.66
N ALA A 73 -1.99 -12.75 -22.66
CA ALA A 73 -2.20 -11.79 -23.75
C ALA A 73 -1.26 -12.01 -24.95
N SER A 74 -0.22 -12.83 -24.79
CA SER A 74 0.75 -13.14 -25.85
C SER A 74 0.42 -14.42 -26.63
N GLY A 75 -0.79 -14.96 -26.48
CA GLY A 75 -1.31 -16.10 -27.25
C GLY A 75 -2.35 -15.65 -28.26
#